data_AF-A0AB73TDN4-F1
#
_entry.id   AF-A0AB73TDN4-F1
#
_cell.length_a   1.000
_cell.length_b   1.000
_cell.length_c   1.000
_cell.angle_alpha   90.00
_cell.angle_beta   90.00
_cell.angle_gamma   90.00
#
_symmetry.space_group_name_H-M   'P 1'
#
loop_
_entity.id
_entity.type
_entity.pdbx_description
1 polymer ?
#
loop_
_entity_poly.entity_id
_entity_poly.type
_entity_poly.pdbx_seq_one_letter_code
_entity_poly.pdbx_strand_id
1 'polypeptide(L)'
;MTTLGEYMYRARHERPTRPTATVRRSPWGAAALTSAAAGITALGVRILSATAFYGDADLVRIGTGSFTVVLGIGLVLLGVRSLRSRVRVFPDRLEARSGFAPTHVVRPGEIVRIEPRLSGHVGVSGVTDGQGSFLAGRFDRHYDVLADWLSMNATRPWAEYQDLLGKLTHQTRPRVVRGTLTGLLLFVVMVPALELFPALLSLSAYDDAHPQDRTCSVTSAEGSTISSRSTRGIGSSHPAVTFTTRDCGPLVMRDGVDSDSRDVIARRYDRAPGEYTFTLGGGSLWLQEHLPWFPVQPGVDAVRPAR
;
A
#
# COMPACT_ATOMS: atom_id res chain seq x y z
N MET A 1 -69.49 17.68 4.20
CA MET A 1 -68.63 18.81 3.80
C MET A 1 -67.34 18.73 4.61
N THR A 2 -66.42 17.87 4.17
CA THR A 2 -65.06 17.77 4.69
C THR A 2 -64.32 19.01 4.23
N THR A 3 -63.98 19.89 5.17
CA THR A 3 -63.37 21.18 4.91
C THR A 3 -62.03 21.02 4.20
N LEU A 4 -61.79 21.80 3.14
CA LEU A 4 -60.53 21.90 2.39
C LEU A 4 -59.27 21.99 3.28
N GLY A 5 -59.41 22.50 4.51
CA GLY A 5 -58.36 22.53 5.52
C GLY A 5 -57.87 21.14 5.97
N GLU A 6 -58.73 20.13 6.02
CA GLU A 6 -58.36 18.77 6.44
C GLU A 6 -57.58 18.03 5.35
N TYR A 7 -57.91 18.27 4.07
CA TYR A 7 -57.15 17.76 2.93
C TYR A 7 -55.77 18.42 2.83
N MET A 8 -55.67 19.73 3.05
CA MET A 8 -54.36 20.40 3.08
C MET A 8 -53.52 20.04 4.32
N TYR A 9 -54.15 19.73 5.46
CA TYR A 9 -53.45 19.26 6.65
C TYR A 9 -52.94 17.82 6.49
N ARG A 10 -53.74 16.93 5.88
CA ARG A 10 -53.36 15.54 5.60
C ARG A 10 -52.29 15.43 4.51
N ALA A 11 -52.36 16.25 3.45
CA ALA A 11 -51.31 16.32 2.42
C ALA A 11 -49.97 16.85 2.96
N ARG A 12 -49.97 17.62 4.07
CA ARG A 12 -48.74 18.10 4.72
C ARG A 12 -48.09 17.07 5.65
N HIS A 13 -48.77 15.95 5.96
CA HIS A 13 -48.27 14.92 6.88
C HIS A 13 -47.97 13.57 6.23
N GLU A 14 -48.39 13.33 4.99
CA GLU A 14 -47.91 12.20 4.21
C GLU A 14 -46.50 12.49 3.68
N ARG A 15 -45.51 12.26 4.55
CA ARG A 15 -44.10 12.33 4.15
C ARG A 15 -43.91 11.36 2.98
N PRO A 16 -43.40 11.82 1.82
CA PRO A 16 -43.07 10.91 0.74
C PRO A 16 -42.09 9.86 1.28
N THR A 17 -42.55 8.62 1.34
CA THR A 17 -41.80 7.48 1.90
C THR A 17 -40.75 6.96 0.92
N ARG A 18 -40.87 7.35 -0.36
CA ARG A 18 -39.94 6.96 -1.42
C ARG A 18 -39.07 8.16 -1.83
N PRO A 19 -37.74 7.97 -1.93
CA PRO A 19 -36.85 9.00 -2.43
C PRO A 19 -37.07 9.21 -3.92
N THR A 20 -36.96 10.46 -4.39
CA THR A 20 -37.02 10.82 -5.81
C THR A 20 -35.85 10.19 -6.56
N ALA A 21 -34.65 10.23 -5.97
CA ALA A 21 -33.48 9.54 -6.48
C ALA A 21 -32.51 9.19 -5.35
N THR A 22 -31.65 8.19 -5.61
CA THR A 22 -30.51 7.89 -4.73
C THR A 22 -29.22 8.15 -5.50
N VAL A 23 -28.49 9.18 -5.07
CA VAL A 23 -27.17 9.50 -5.57
C VAL A 23 -26.16 8.53 -4.97
N ARG A 24 -25.46 7.80 -5.85
CA ARG A 24 -24.49 6.78 -5.46
C ARG A 24 -23.32 6.75 -6.43
N ARG A 25 -22.12 6.56 -5.87
CA ARG A 25 -20.93 6.21 -6.65
C ARG A 25 -21.10 4.92 -7.44
N SER A 26 -20.40 4.85 -8.56
CA SER A 26 -20.27 3.62 -9.32
C SER A 26 -19.72 2.50 -8.43
N PRO A 27 -20.37 1.32 -8.38
CA PRO A 27 -19.93 0.21 -7.53
C PRO A 27 -18.62 -0.39 -8.00
N TRP A 28 -18.29 -0.27 -9.29
CA TRP A 28 -17.13 -0.91 -9.91
C TRP A 28 -15.80 -0.48 -9.30
N GLY A 29 -15.61 0.83 -9.06
CA GLY A 29 -14.37 1.32 -8.47
C GLY A 29 -14.15 0.81 -7.05
N ALA A 30 -15.23 0.70 -6.26
CA ALA A 30 -15.12 0.19 -4.90
C ALA A 30 -15.00 -1.34 -4.87
N ALA A 31 -15.67 -2.05 -5.78
CA ALA A 31 -15.52 -3.50 -5.94
C ALA A 31 -14.08 -3.87 -6.33
N ALA A 32 -13.50 -3.17 -7.31
CA ALA A 32 -12.11 -3.36 -7.71
C ALA A 32 -11.14 -3.12 -6.55
N LEU A 33 -11.35 -2.05 -5.77
CA LEU A 33 -10.54 -1.75 -4.59
C LEU A 33 -10.67 -2.85 -3.53
N THR A 34 -11.88 -3.31 -3.23
CA THR A 34 -12.08 -4.38 -2.24
C THR A 34 -11.46 -5.70 -2.67
N SER A 35 -11.53 -6.06 -3.96
CA SER A 35 -10.90 -7.27 -4.47
C SER A 35 -9.37 -7.20 -4.39
N ALA A 36 -8.78 -6.07 -4.79
CA ALA A 36 -7.34 -5.85 -4.66
C ALA A 36 -6.89 -5.91 -3.19
N ALA A 37 -7.66 -5.30 -2.29
CA ALA A 37 -7.39 -5.29 -0.86
C ALA A 37 -7.50 -6.69 -0.21
N ALA A 38 -8.44 -7.52 -0.66
CA ALA A 38 -8.53 -8.92 -0.24
C ALA A 38 -7.29 -9.71 -0.67
N GLY A 39 -6.78 -9.46 -1.88
CA GLY A 39 -5.52 -10.03 -2.36
C GLY A 39 -4.32 -9.65 -1.47
N ILE A 40 -4.19 -8.36 -1.12
CA ILE A 40 -3.15 -7.89 -0.18
C ILE A 40 -3.28 -8.59 1.18
N THR A 41 -4.51 -8.71 1.70
CA THR A 41 -4.73 -9.33 3.01
C THR A 41 -4.33 -10.81 3.00
N ALA A 42 -4.72 -11.55 1.97
CA ALA A 42 -4.35 -12.95 1.80
C ALA A 42 -2.82 -13.13 1.66
N LEU A 43 -2.15 -12.21 0.97
CA LEU A 43 -0.69 -12.18 0.88
C LEU A 43 -0.04 -11.97 2.25
N GLY A 44 -0.52 -11.00 3.04
CA GLY A 44 -0.01 -10.76 4.40
C GLY A 44 -0.18 -11.98 5.31
N VAL A 45 -1.32 -12.67 5.24
CA VAL A 45 -1.53 -13.94 5.97
C VAL A 45 -0.55 -15.02 5.50
N ARG A 46 -0.32 -15.12 4.18
CA ARG A 46 0.64 -16.07 3.63
C ARG A 46 2.06 -15.81 4.15
N ILE A 47 2.49 -14.55 4.22
CA ILE A 47 3.80 -14.16 4.78
C ILE A 47 3.91 -14.59 6.24
N LEU A 48 2.88 -14.33 7.06
CA LEU A 48 2.85 -14.77 8.46
C LEU A 48 2.97 -16.29 8.60
N SER A 49 2.41 -17.05 7.67
CA SER A 49 2.48 -18.52 7.66
C SER A 49 3.77 -19.09 7.04
N ALA A 50 4.60 -18.28 6.38
CA ALA A 50 5.80 -18.74 5.66
C ALA A 50 7.00 -18.94 6.59
N THR A 51 6.83 -19.73 7.65
CA THR A 51 7.87 -19.97 8.66
C THR A 51 9.14 -20.57 8.05
N ALA A 52 8.98 -21.50 7.10
CA ALA A 52 10.10 -22.12 6.39
C ALA A 52 10.93 -21.15 5.57
N PHE A 53 10.34 -20.04 5.07
CA PHE A 53 11.08 -19.06 4.28
C PHE A 53 11.86 -18.11 5.17
N TYR A 54 11.30 -17.67 6.30
CA TYR A 54 11.93 -16.63 7.12
C TYR A 54 12.88 -17.17 8.21
N GLY A 55 12.92 -18.48 8.47
CA GLY A 55 13.80 -19.06 9.51
C GLY A 55 13.60 -18.37 10.86
N ASP A 56 14.70 -17.95 11.49
CA ASP A 56 14.73 -17.22 12.78
C ASP A 56 14.43 -15.70 12.63
N ALA A 57 14.15 -15.20 11.42
CA ALA A 57 13.79 -13.80 11.16
C ALA A 57 12.33 -13.48 11.55
N ASP A 58 11.90 -13.94 12.73
CA ASP A 58 10.53 -13.82 13.20
C ASP A 58 10.04 -12.38 13.24
N LEU A 59 10.92 -11.42 13.59
CA LEU A 59 10.56 -10.01 13.65
C LEU A 59 10.25 -9.42 12.26
N VAL A 60 10.98 -9.82 11.23
CA VAL A 60 10.75 -9.36 9.85
C VAL A 60 9.48 -10.01 9.29
N ARG A 61 9.28 -11.30 9.54
CA ARG A 61 8.07 -12.04 9.14
C ARG A 61 6.82 -11.44 9.77
N ILE A 62 6.82 -11.29 11.10
CA ILE A 62 5.70 -10.75 11.86
C ILE A 62 5.45 -9.29 11.47
N GLY A 63 6.49 -8.46 11.38
CA GLY A 63 6.38 -7.05 11.03
C GLY A 63 5.77 -6.83 9.65
N THR A 64 6.33 -7.49 8.63
CA THR A 64 5.87 -7.37 7.24
C THR A 64 4.47 -7.93 7.08
N GLY A 65 4.24 -9.16 7.56
CA GLY A 65 2.94 -9.81 7.46
C GLY A 65 1.83 -9.02 8.16
N SER A 66 2.09 -8.51 9.38
CA SER A 66 1.10 -7.69 10.12
C SER A 66 0.81 -6.37 9.41
N PHE A 67 1.84 -5.68 8.91
CA PHE A 67 1.67 -4.44 8.16
C PHE A 67 0.82 -4.65 6.91
N THR A 68 1.12 -5.69 6.12
CA THR A 68 0.39 -6.03 4.89
C THR A 68 -1.07 -6.38 5.20
N VAL A 69 -1.34 -7.14 6.26
CA VAL A 69 -2.72 -7.44 6.71
C VAL A 69 -3.45 -6.16 7.12
N VAL A 70 -2.85 -5.30 7.94
CA VAL A 70 -3.48 -4.04 8.39
C VAL A 70 -3.79 -3.12 7.21
N LEU A 71 -2.86 -3.01 6.26
CA LEU A 71 -3.08 -2.22 5.04
C LEU A 71 -4.23 -2.79 4.20
N GLY A 72 -4.25 -4.10 3.99
CA GLY A 72 -5.32 -4.79 3.27
C GLY A 72 -6.69 -4.56 3.91
N ILE A 73 -6.79 -4.75 5.23
CA ILE A 73 -8.02 -4.48 6.00
C ILE A 73 -8.43 -3.01 5.87
N GLY A 74 -7.49 -2.07 6.00
CA GLY A 74 -7.76 -0.64 5.86
C GLY A 74 -8.36 -0.29 4.50
N LEU A 75 -7.82 -0.86 3.41
CA LEU A 75 -8.33 -0.66 2.06
C LEU A 75 -9.71 -1.30 1.85
N VAL A 76 -9.98 -2.49 2.41
CA VAL A 76 -11.32 -3.09 2.43
C VAL A 76 -12.32 -2.17 3.12
N LEU A 77 -11.98 -1.68 4.32
CA LEU A 77 -12.83 -0.75 5.07
C LEU A 77 -13.12 0.52 4.28
N LEU A 78 -12.12 1.05 3.57
CA LEU A 78 -12.27 2.24 2.74
C LEU A 78 -13.16 1.99 1.52
N GLY A 79 -13.03 0.82 0.86
CA GLY A 79 -13.92 0.38 -0.21
C GLY A 79 -15.36 0.21 0.25
N VAL A 80 -15.58 -0.45 1.39
CA VAL A 80 -16.90 -0.62 2.01
C VAL A 80 -17.50 0.73 2.42
N ARG A 81 -16.69 1.63 3.00
CA ARG A 81 -17.09 3.00 3.34
C ARG A 81 -17.58 3.74 2.08
N SER A 82 -16.89 3.58 0.95
CA SER A 82 -17.30 4.16 -0.34
C SER A 82 -18.63 3.57 -0.83
N LEU A 83 -18.80 2.25 -0.79
CA LEU A 83 -20.05 1.56 -1.21
C LEU A 83 -21.28 1.94 -0.40
N ARG A 84 -21.08 2.22 0.90
CA ARG A 84 -22.14 2.62 1.84
C ARG A 84 -22.49 4.10 1.76
N SER A 85 -21.62 4.91 1.16
CA SER A 85 -21.89 6.34 1.00
C SER A 85 -22.97 6.55 -0.05
N ARG A 86 -24.06 7.23 0.35
CA ARG A 86 -25.22 7.50 -0.52
C ARG A 86 -25.95 8.74 -0.04
N VAL A 87 -26.54 9.48 -0.97
CA VAL A 87 -27.43 10.60 -0.68
C VAL A 87 -28.78 10.29 -1.30
N ARG A 88 -29.83 10.20 -0.49
CA ARG A 88 -31.20 10.06 -0.96
C ARG A 88 -31.83 11.43 -1.02
N VAL A 89 -32.36 11.78 -2.17
CA VAL A 89 -33.01 13.06 -2.41
C VAL A 89 -34.50 12.85 -2.26
N PHE A 90 -35.12 13.60 -1.35
CA PHE A 90 -36.57 13.73 -1.23
C PHE A 90 -36.96 15.16 -1.60
N PRO A 91 -38.22 15.42 -1.96
CA PRO A 91 -38.68 16.78 -2.27
C PRO A 91 -38.44 17.75 -1.10
N ASP A 92 -38.61 17.27 0.13
CA ASP A 92 -38.62 18.05 1.37
C ASP A 92 -37.31 17.97 2.18
N ARG A 93 -36.38 17.07 1.84
CA ARG A 93 -35.14 16.82 2.60
C ARG A 93 -34.11 16.01 1.82
N LEU A 94 -32.87 16.02 2.28
CA LEU A 94 -31.85 15.06 1.89
C LEU A 94 -31.59 14.09 3.05
N GLU A 95 -31.44 12.81 2.75
CA GLU A 95 -30.92 11.82 3.70
C GLU A 95 -29.55 11.36 3.22
N ALA A 96 -28.51 11.85 3.88
CA ALA A 96 -27.13 11.56 3.54
C ALA A 96 -26.52 10.56 4.50
N ARG A 97 -25.82 9.57 3.95
CA ARG A 97 -25.02 8.62 4.72
C ARG A 97 -23.59 8.67 4.21
N SER A 98 -22.64 8.97 5.09
CA SER A 98 -21.21 8.96 4.78
C SER A 98 -20.56 7.70 5.35
N GLY A 99 -20.50 6.65 4.53
CA GLY A 99 -19.93 5.36 4.91
C GLY A 99 -20.62 4.69 6.12
N PHE A 100 -19.89 4.60 7.23
CA PHE A 100 -20.36 3.97 8.47
C PHE A 100 -21.11 4.92 9.40
N ALA A 101 -21.07 6.24 9.13
CA ALA A 101 -21.78 7.23 9.93
C ALA A 101 -23.31 6.97 9.91
N PRO A 102 -24.03 7.41 10.94
CA PRO A 102 -25.49 7.45 10.92
C PRO A 102 -25.99 8.28 9.73
N THR A 103 -27.25 8.04 9.35
CA THR A 103 -27.90 8.84 8.31
C THR A 103 -28.20 10.22 8.89
N HIS A 104 -27.69 11.26 8.26
CA HIS A 104 -28.02 12.65 8.57
C HIS A 104 -29.14 13.13 7.65
N VAL A 105 -30.14 13.77 8.25
CA VAL A 105 -31.24 14.41 7.53
C VAL A 105 -30.91 15.89 7.39
N VAL A 106 -30.94 16.42 6.18
CA VAL A 106 -30.69 17.83 5.88
C VAL A 106 -31.95 18.42 5.30
N ARG A 107 -32.46 19.48 5.92
CA ARG A 107 -33.66 20.19 5.45
C ARG A 107 -33.30 21.36 4.53
N PRO A 108 -34.25 21.83 3.70
CA PRO A 108 -34.10 23.09 2.98
C PRO A 108 -33.68 24.22 3.93
N GLY A 109 -32.67 24.99 3.55
CA GLY A 109 -32.15 26.10 4.35
C GLY A 109 -31.15 25.76 5.45
N GLU A 110 -30.95 24.48 5.82
CA GLU A 110 -29.92 24.10 6.82
C GLU A 110 -28.50 24.10 6.25
N ILE A 111 -28.36 24.10 4.91
CA ILE A 111 -27.06 24.10 4.25
C ILE A 111 -26.48 25.51 4.35
N VAL A 112 -25.45 25.67 5.18
CA VAL A 112 -24.76 26.95 5.40
C VAL A 112 -23.71 27.19 4.33
N ARG A 113 -22.99 26.14 3.93
CA ARG A 113 -21.90 26.22 2.96
C ARG A 113 -21.83 24.98 2.10
N ILE A 114 -21.40 25.17 0.85
CA ILE A 114 -21.08 24.10 -0.08
C ILE A 114 -19.60 24.21 -0.45
N GLU A 115 -18.84 23.15 -0.22
CA GLU A 115 -17.40 23.12 -0.46
C GLU A 115 -17.04 22.12 -1.56
N PRO A 116 -16.08 22.46 -2.44
CA PRO A 116 -15.52 21.49 -3.36
C PRO A 116 -14.72 20.46 -2.56
N ARG A 117 -15.10 19.19 -2.72
CA ARG A 117 -14.33 18.06 -2.17
C ARG A 117 -13.85 17.16 -3.30
N LEU A 118 -12.91 16.27 -2.95
CA LEU A 118 -12.25 15.30 -3.85
C LEU A 118 -11.20 15.94 -4.76
N SER A 119 -10.19 15.14 -5.11
CA SER A 119 -9.14 15.50 -6.06
C SER A 119 -9.76 16.00 -7.37
N GLY A 120 -9.38 17.21 -7.81
CA GLY A 120 -9.91 17.84 -9.02
C GLY A 120 -11.26 18.56 -8.86
N HIS A 121 -11.70 18.84 -7.63
CA HIS A 121 -12.89 19.67 -7.32
C HIS A 121 -14.20 19.16 -7.94
N VAL A 122 -14.28 17.85 -8.14
CA VAL A 122 -15.40 17.16 -8.78
C VAL A 122 -16.49 16.71 -7.79
N GLY A 123 -16.29 16.96 -6.50
CA GLY A 123 -17.26 16.66 -5.45
C GLY A 123 -17.88 17.90 -4.82
N VAL A 124 -19.09 17.70 -4.33
CA VAL A 124 -19.85 18.64 -3.51
C VAL A 124 -19.95 18.07 -2.10
N SER A 125 -19.61 18.89 -1.11
CA SER A 125 -19.91 18.61 0.29
C SER A 125 -20.79 19.73 0.84
N GLY A 126 -21.92 19.36 1.45
CA GLY A 126 -22.70 20.31 2.25
C GLY A 126 -22.19 20.37 3.68
N VAL A 127 -22.27 21.54 4.30
CA VAL A 127 -21.97 21.76 5.72
C VAL A 127 -23.21 22.36 6.39
N THR A 128 -23.66 21.73 7.49
CA THR A 128 -24.76 22.16 8.36
C THR A 128 -24.20 22.43 9.75
N ASP A 129 -24.38 23.63 10.31
CA ASP A 129 -23.88 24.01 11.65
C ASP A 129 -22.45 23.53 11.96
N GLY A 130 -21.52 23.74 11.01
CA GLY A 130 -20.11 23.36 11.16
C GLY A 130 -19.79 21.87 10.99
N GLN A 131 -20.78 21.01 10.76
CA GLN A 131 -20.59 19.59 10.47
C GLN A 131 -20.84 19.25 8.99
N GLY A 132 -19.98 18.39 8.42
CA GLY A 132 -20.15 17.91 7.05
C GLY A 132 -21.38 17.02 6.94
N SER A 133 -22.37 17.44 6.16
CA SER A 133 -23.70 16.81 6.11
C SER A 133 -23.82 15.75 5.01
N PHE A 134 -23.30 16.03 3.82
CA PHE A 134 -23.30 15.07 2.71
C PHE A 134 -22.04 15.21 1.84
N LEU A 135 -21.76 14.17 1.06
CA LEU A 135 -20.69 14.16 0.05
C LEU A 135 -21.22 13.45 -1.21
N ALA A 136 -21.17 14.13 -2.34
CA ALA A 136 -21.54 13.56 -3.65
C ALA A 136 -20.52 13.95 -4.71
N GLY A 137 -20.17 13.03 -5.61
CA GLY A 137 -19.38 13.30 -6.80
C GLY A 137 -20.27 13.71 -7.97
N ARG A 138 -19.82 14.66 -8.81
CA ARG A 138 -20.53 15.06 -10.03
C ARG A 138 -20.78 13.89 -11.01
N PHE A 139 -19.91 12.89 -10.98
CA PHE A 139 -20.02 11.69 -11.82
C PHE A 139 -20.79 10.55 -11.14
N ASP A 140 -21.38 10.80 -9.97
CA ASP A 140 -22.26 9.84 -9.33
C ASP A 140 -23.57 9.74 -10.09
N ARG A 141 -24.21 8.57 -10.03
CA ARG A 141 -25.51 8.36 -10.68
C ARG A 141 -26.55 9.28 -10.04
N HIS A 142 -27.41 9.91 -10.84
CA HIS A 142 -28.47 10.83 -10.39
C HIS A 142 -27.98 12.12 -9.71
N TYR A 143 -26.73 12.53 -9.96
CA TYR A 143 -26.20 13.80 -9.44
C TYR A 143 -27.00 15.02 -9.94
N ASP A 144 -27.55 14.96 -11.15
CA ASP A 144 -28.47 15.94 -11.73
C ASP A 144 -29.66 16.23 -10.79
N VAL A 145 -30.30 15.19 -10.26
CA VAL A 145 -31.43 15.35 -9.33
C VAL A 145 -31.02 16.04 -8.02
N LEU A 146 -29.81 15.78 -7.53
CA LEU A 146 -29.26 16.48 -6.36
C LEU A 146 -28.93 17.93 -6.69
N ALA A 147 -28.36 18.20 -7.86
CA ALA A 147 -28.04 19.56 -8.31
C ALA A 147 -29.31 20.41 -8.44
N ASP A 148 -30.39 19.85 -8.99
CA ASP A 148 -31.70 20.50 -9.07
C ASP A 148 -32.28 20.77 -7.68
N TRP A 149 -32.17 19.80 -6.76
CA TRP A 149 -32.62 20.02 -5.39
C TRP A 149 -31.83 21.15 -4.70
N LEU A 150 -30.51 21.21 -4.91
CA LEU A 150 -29.64 22.25 -4.33
C LEU A 150 -29.91 23.64 -4.93
N SER A 151 -30.22 23.72 -6.23
CA SER A 151 -30.56 24.99 -6.88
C SER A 151 -31.86 25.59 -6.31
N MET A 152 -32.84 24.73 -6.02
CA MET A 152 -34.13 25.14 -5.46
C MET A 152 -34.08 25.43 -3.95
N ASN A 153 -33.32 24.64 -3.17
CA ASN A 153 -33.41 24.66 -1.70
C ASN A 153 -32.18 25.26 -0.99
N ALA A 154 -31.07 25.46 -1.70
CA ALA A 154 -29.81 26.02 -1.18
C ALA A 154 -29.26 27.10 -2.11
N THR A 155 -30.14 27.96 -2.64
CA THR A 155 -29.88 28.83 -3.79
C THR A 155 -28.64 29.71 -3.62
N ARG A 156 -28.47 30.37 -2.47
CA ARG A 156 -27.29 31.22 -2.18
C ARG A 156 -25.99 30.41 -2.11
N PRO A 157 -25.84 29.42 -1.20
CA PRO A 157 -24.65 28.58 -1.15
C PRO A 157 -24.33 27.86 -2.48
N TRP A 158 -25.37 27.47 -3.22
CA TRP A 158 -25.21 26.79 -4.51
C TRP A 158 -24.71 27.73 -5.61
N ALA A 159 -25.23 28.96 -5.69
CA ALA A 159 -24.75 29.97 -6.64
C ALA A 159 -23.28 30.33 -6.37
N GLU A 160 -22.90 30.52 -5.11
CA GLU A 160 -21.49 30.76 -4.71
C GLU A 160 -20.58 29.60 -5.14
N TYR A 161 -21.03 28.35 -4.92
CA TYR A 161 -20.30 27.17 -5.35
C TYR A 161 -20.16 27.09 -6.89
N GLN A 162 -21.20 27.43 -7.64
CA GLN A 162 -21.15 27.44 -9.10
C GLN A 162 -20.20 28.51 -9.65
N ASP A 163 -20.19 29.71 -9.07
CA ASP A 163 -19.22 30.77 -9.43
C ASP A 163 -17.78 30.32 -9.15
N LEU A 164 -17.53 29.71 -7.99
CA LEU A 164 -16.22 29.18 -7.62
C LEU A 164 -15.76 28.07 -8.57
N LEU A 165 -16.67 27.19 -8.99
CA LEU A 165 -16.36 26.16 -9.99
C LEU A 165 -16.03 26.73 -11.37
N GLY A 166 -16.67 27.84 -11.77
CA GLY A 166 -16.35 28.52 -13.03
C GLY A 166 -14.91 29.04 -13.07
N LYS A 167 -14.33 29.34 -11.90
CA LYS A 167 -12.96 29.84 -11.73
C LYS A 167 -11.91 28.73 -11.61
N LEU A 168 -12.31 27.52 -11.23
CA LEU A 168 -11.40 26.39 -11.05
C LEU A 168 -11.24 25.60 -12.36
N THR A 169 -10.08 24.95 -12.52
CA THR A 169 -9.86 24.00 -13.62
C THR A 169 -10.83 22.83 -13.47
N HIS A 170 -11.91 22.87 -14.26
CA HIS A 170 -12.98 21.89 -14.17
C HIS A 170 -12.66 20.64 -15.00
N GLN A 171 -12.79 19.45 -14.40
CA GLN A 171 -12.76 18.21 -15.17
C GLN A 171 -14.13 17.94 -15.77
N THR A 172 -14.25 18.14 -17.08
CA THR A 172 -15.48 17.91 -17.85
C THR A 172 -15.78 16.43 -18.11
N ARG A 173 -14.78 15.55 -17.98
CA ARG A 173 -14.93 14.11 -18.22
C ARG A 173 -14.43 13.27 -17.05
N PRO A 174 -15.10 12.14 -16.75
CA PRO A 174 -14.63 11.20 -15.74
C PRO A 174 -13.31 10.57 -16.21
N ARG A 175 -12.19 10.90 -15.56
CA ARG A 175 -10.88 10.26 -15.81
C ARG A 175 -10.77 8.90 -15.12
N VAL A 176 -11.80 8.06 -15.25
CA VAL A 176 -11.86 6.73 -14.62
C VAL A 176 -10.66 5.90 -15.06
N VAL A 177 -10.34 5.90 -16.36
CA VAL A 177 -9.20 5.15 -16.90
C VAL A 177 -7.88 5.62 -16.31
N ARG A 178 -7.63 6.94 -16.25
CA ARG A 178 -6.38 7.48 -15.67
C ARG A 178 -6.29 7.21 -14.17
N GLY A 179 -7.38 7.40 -13.42
CA GLY A 179 -7.41 7.13 -11.98
C GLY A 179 -7.19 5.65 -11.67
N THR A 180 -7.82 4.76 -12.42
CA THR A 180 -7.63 3.31 -12.29
C THR A 180 -6.21 2.91 -12.69
N LEU A 181 -5.65 3.45 -13.77
CA LEU A 181 -4.26 3.19 -14.18
C LEU A 181 -3.25 3.69 -13.16
N THR A 182 -3.43 4.90 -12.62
CA THR A 182 -2.54 5.43 -11.57
C THR A 182 -2.66 4.60 -10.29
N GLY A 183 -3.87 4.18 -9.91
CA GLY A 183 -4.08 3.28 -8.77
C GLY A 183 -3.46 1.91 -8.98
N LEU A 184 -3.60 1.33 -10.17
CA LEU A 184 -2.98 0.06 -10.56
C LEU A 184 -1.46 0.18 -10.59
N LEU A 185 -0.91 1.24 -11.15
CA LEU A 185 0.53 1.52 -11.17
C LEU A 185 1.07 1.63 -9.74
N LEU A 186 0.41 2.42 -8.88
CA LEU A 186 0.78 2.53 -7.47
C LEU A 186 0.71 1.17 -6.78
N PHE A 187 -0.29 0.35 -7.06
CA PHE A 187 -0.39 -1.01 -6.51
C PHE A 187 0.77 -1.90 -7.00
N VAL A 188 1.01 -1.93 -8.30
CA VAL A 188 2.07 -2.73 -8.95
C VAL A 188 3.47 -2.27 -8.53
N VAL A 189 3.66 -1.01 -8.14
CA VAL A 189 4.96 -0.51 -7.67
C VAL A 189 5.09 -0.66 -6.15
N MET A 190 4.08 -0.26 -5.39
CA MET A 190 4.14 -0.24 -3.92
C MET A 190 4.14 -1.63 -3.33
N VAL A 191 3.32 -2.56 -3.85
CA VAL A 191 3.26 -3.92 -3.28
C VAL A 191 4.63 -4.61 -3.42
N PRO A 192 5.28 -4.68 -4.59
CA PRO A 192 6.62 -5.24 -4.68
C PRO A 192 7.66 -4.45 -3.90
N ALA A 193 7.60 -3.12 -3.83
CA ALA A 193 8.54 -2.33 -3.02
C ALA A 193 8.40 -2.64 -1.51
N LEU A 194 7.18 -2.89 -1.05
CA LEU A 194 6.87 -3.30 0.32
C LEU A 194 7.32 -4.72 0.64
N GLU A 195 7.36 -5.62 -0.35
CA GLU A 195 7.82 -7.00 -0.19
C GLU A 195 9.36 -7.11 -0.34
N LEU A 196 9.95 -6.34 -1.26
CA LEU A 196 11.38 -6.40 -1.55
C LEU A 196 12.21 -5.81 -0.41
N PHE A 197 11.70 -4.78 0.26
CA PHE A 197 12.43 -4.12 1.35
C PHE A 197 12.66 -5.04 2.57
N PRO A 198 11.66 -5.78 3.08
CA PRO A 198 11.85 -6.84 4.05
C PRO A 198 12.70 -7.98 3.54
N ALA A 199 12.50 -8.44 2.30
CA ALA A 199 13.27 -9.54 1.72
C ALA A 199 14.78 -9.24 1.68
N LEU A 200 15.15 -7.98 1.39
CA LEU A 200 16.52 -7.51 1.43
C LEU A 200 17.10 -7.45 2.85
N LEU A 201 16.27 -7.11 3.84
CA LEU A 201 16.67 -7.10 5.26
C LEU A 201 16.74 -8.50 5.87
N SER A 202 15.92 -9.44 5.37
CA SER A 202 15.89 -10.83 5.83
C SER A 202 16.83 -11.74 5.06
N LEU A 203 17.53 -11.26 4.02
CA LEU A 203 18.40 -12.12 3.21
C LEU A 203 19.49 -12.77 4.05
N SER A 204 20.08 -12.03 5.00
CA SER A 204 21.09 -12.60 5.91
C SER A 204 20.51 -13.70 6.80
N ALA A 205 19.33 -13.47 7.38
CA ALA A 205 18.69 -14.47 8.23
C ALA A 205 18.16 -15.69 7.43
N TYR A 206 17.78 -15.49 6.17
CA TYR A 206 17.46 -16.56 5.25
C TYR A 206 18.70 -17.42 4.96
N ASP A 207 19.82 -16.76 4.68
CA ASP A 207 21.12 -17.39 4.42
C ASP A 207 21.58 -18.23 5.61
N ASP A 208 21.51 -17.67 6.83
CA ASP A 208 21.85 -18.37 8.08
C ASP A 208 20.99 -19.63 8.29
N ALA A 209 19.71 -19.58 7.90
CA ALA A 209 18.77 -20.70 8.05
C ALA A 209 18.90 -21.76 6.94
N HIS A 210 19.51 -21.43 5.80
CA HIS A 210 19.60 -22.30 4.63
C HIS A 210 21.03 -22.39 4.08
N PRO A 211 21.99 -22.93 4.85
CA PRO A 211 23.33 -23.15 4.36
C PRO A 211 23.35 -24.17 3.23
N GLN A 212 24.14 -23.89 2.18
CA GLN A 212 24.39 -24.79 1.05
C GLN A 212 25.89 -25.00 0.87
N ASP A 213 26.29 -26.26 0.71
CA ASP A 213 27.68 -26.60 0.42
C ASP A 213 27.96 -26.53 -1.08
N ARG A 214 29.01 -25.80 -1.46
CA ARG A 214 29.51 -25.70 -2.84
C ARG A 214 31.02 -25.90 -2.87
N THR A 215 31.48 -26.78 -3.75
CA THR A 215 32.92 -26.98 -3.99
C THR A 215 33.39 -26.00 -5.06
N CYS A 216 34.41 -25.22 -4.74
CA CYS A 216 34.96 -24.18 -5.60
C CYS A 216 36.50 -24.25 -5.60
N SER A 217 37.12 -24.00 -6.75
CA SER A 217 38.58 -23.89 -6.84
C SER A 217 39.04 -22.48 -6.42
N VAL A 218 39.78 -22.39 -5.31
CA VAL A 218 40.34 -21.15 -4.77
C VAL A 218 41.66 -20.83 -5.48
N THR A 219 41.76 -19.63 -6.03
CA THR A 219 42.98 -19.14 -6.71
C THR A 219 43.80 -18.19 -5.85
N SER A 220 43.14 -17.37 -5.02
CA SER A 220 43.78 -16.47 -4.07
C SER A 220 42.82 -16.11 -2.93
N ALA A 221 43.37 -15.66 -1.82
CA ALA A 221 42.59 -15.17 -0.68
C ALA A 221 43.24 -13.91 -0.09
N GLU A 222 42.46 -12.85 0.07
CA GLU A 222 42.96 -11.55 0.54
C GLU A 222 42.19 -11.08 1.77
N GLY A 223 42.92 -10.49 2.72
CA GLY A 223 42.31 -9.80 3.85
C GLY A 223 41.72 -8.48 3.40
N SER A 224 40.40 -8.33 3.51
CA SER A 224 39.67 -7.13 3.14
C SER A 224 38.98 -6.47 4.34
N THR A 225 38.60 -5.21 4.19
CA THR A 225 37.77 -4.51 5.17
C THR A 225 36.50 -4.07 4.49
N ILE A 226 35.36 -4.60 4.93
CA ILE A 226 34.06 -4.31 4.33
C ILE A 226 33.40 -3.21 5.15
N SER A 227 32.99 -2.15 4.47
CA SER A 227 32.29 -1.03 5.10
C SER A 227 30.81 -1.06 4.74
N SER A 228 29.93 -0.99 5.74
CA SER A 228 28.52 -0.68 5.51
C SER A 228 28.41 0.86 5.37
N ARG A 229 28.28 1.38 4.15
CA ARG A 229 28.03 2.83 3.98
C ARG A 229 26.55 3.13 4.21
N SER A 230 26.19 3.51 5.44
CA SER A 230 24.91 4.17 5.70
C SER A 230 24.94 5.61 5.20
N THR A 231 23.91 6.04 4.46
CA THR A 231 23.71 7.44 4.04
C THR A 231 23.52 8.41 5.21
N ARG A 232 23.40 7.91 6.45
CA ARG A 232 23.30 8.70 7.69
C ARG A 232 24.59 8.79 8.51
N GLY A 233 25.73 8.32 7.98
CA GLY A 233 27.05 8.51 8.62
C GLY A 233 27.39 7.52 9.74
N ILE A 234 26.56 6.48 9.96
CA ILE A 234 26.88 5.36 10.84
C ILE A 234 27.33 4.20 9.95
N GLY A 235 28.62 4.13 9.66
CA GLY A 235 29.20 3.01 8.93
C GLY A 235 30.10 2.19 9.84
N SER A 236 29.86 0.88 9.91
CA SER A 236 30.75 -0.05 10.58
C SER A 236 31.73 -0.64 9.55
N SER A 237 33.01 -0.65 9.89
CA SER A 237 34.05 -1.35 9.14
C SER A 237 34.31 -2.68 9.81
N HIS A 238 34.17 -3.77 9.07
CA HIS A 238 34.39 -5.12 9.55
C HIS A 238 35.56 -5.77 8.80
N PRO A 239 36.50 -6.41 9.51
CA PRO A 239 37.50 -7.25 8.87
C PRO A 239 36.81 -8.45 8.21
N ALA A 240 37.29 -8.85 7.03
CA ALA A 240 36.76 -9.97 6.27
C ALA A 240 37.88 -10.60 5.43
N VAL A 241 37.66 -11.81 4.94
CA VAL A 241 38.54 -12.46 3.96
C VAL A 241 37.76 -12.65 2.66
N THR A 242 38.30 -12.13 1.57
CA THR A 242 37.72 -12.28 0.23
C THR A 242 38.48 -13.38 -0.51
N PHE A 243 37.75 -14.41 -0.94
CA PHE A 243 38.28 -15.50 -1.76
C PHE A 243 38.00 -15.21 -3.23
N THR A 244 39.04 -15.28 -4.05
CA THR A 244 38.88 -15.33 -5.51
C THR A 244 38.81 -16.78 -5.91
N THR A 245 37.70 -17.18 -6.55
CA THR A 245 37.50 -18.54 -7.05
C THR A 245 37.32 -18.55 -8.55
N ARG A 246 37.69 -19.66 -9.19
CA ARG A 246 37.53 -19.81 -10.65
C ARG A 246 36.08 -20.08 -11.03
N ASP A 247 35.37 -20.84 -10.21
CA ASP A 247 34.09 -21.46 -10.60
C ASP A 247 32.86 -20.81 -9.94
N CYS A 248 33.04 -20.17 -8.78
CA CYS A 248 31.94 -19.64 -7.95
C CYS A 248 31.93 -18.11 -7.85
N GLY A 249 32.89 -17.43 -8.49
CA GLY A 249 33.08 -15.98 -8.36
C GLY A 249 33.71 -15.56 -7.03
N PRO A 250 33.66 -14.27 -6.67
CA PRO A 250 34.22 -13.78 -5.42
C PRO A 250 33.32 -14.17 -4.22
N LEU A 251 33.93 -14.75 -3.19
CA LEU A 251 33.26 -15.13 -1.94
C LEU A 251 33.82 -14.35 -0.76
N VAL A 252 33.01 -14.10 0.26
CA VAL A 252 33.42 -13.28 1.42
C VAL A 252 33.12 -14.00 2.73
N MET A 253 34.14 -14.18 3.56
CA MET A 253 34.03 -14.69 4.93
C MET A 253 34.15 -13.55 5.93
N ARG A 254 33.12 -13.37 6.75
CA ARG A 254 33.07 -12.36 7.83
C ARG A 254 33.08 -13.02 9.19
N ASP A 255 32.38 -14.14 9.33
CA ASP A 255 32.24 -14.81 10.60
C ASP A 255 33.53 -15.51 11.01
N GLY A 256 33.91 -15.32 12.28
CA GLY A 256 35.19 -15.81 12.81
C GLY A 256 36.43 -15.04 12.31
N VAL A 257 36.26 -13.90 11.64
CA VAL A 257 37.35 -13.03 11.21
C VAL A 257 37.38 -11.75 12.04
N ASP A 258 38.50 -11.49 12.70
CA ASP A 258 38.79 -10.26 13.44
C ASP A 258 40.00 -9.52 12.82
N SER A 259 40.36 -8.34 13.36
CA SER A 259 41.45 -7.52 12.81
C SER A 259 42.81 -8.23 12.81
N ASP A 260 43.02 -9.14 13.74
CA ASP A 260 44.31 -9.77 14.01
C ASP A 260 44.40 -11.11 13.25
N SER A 261 43.27 -11.82 13.10
CA SER A 261 43.17 -13.09 12.39
C SER A 261 42.99 -12.95 10.88
N ARG A 262 42.47 -11.81 10.38
CA ARG A 262 42.20 -11.58 8.96
C ARG A 262 43.35 -11.97 8.03
N ASP A 263 44.54 -11.39 8.24
CA ASP A 263 45.67 -11.62 7.35
C ASP A 263 46.27 -13.01 7.54
N VAL A 264 46.11 -13.60 8.73
CA VAL A 264 46.55 -14.98 9.01
C VAL A 264 45.68 -15.99 8.25
N ILE A 265 44.36 -15.79 8.28
CA ILE A 265 43.39 -16.62 7.56
C ILE A 265 43.59 -16.47 6.05
N ALA A 266 43.70 -15.24 5.54
CA ALA A 266 43.96 -15.00 4.11
C ALA A 266 45.22 -15.72 3.62
N ARG A 267 46.35 -15.55 4.34
CA ARG A 267 47.63 -16.21 3.98
C ARG A 267 47.56 -17.73 4.01
N ARG A 268 46.70 -18.33 4.85
CA ARG A 268 46.54 -19.79 4.90
C ARG A 268 46.01 -20.32 3.58
N TYR A 269 44.98 -19.70 3.04
CA TYR A 269 44.33 -20.15 1.80
C TYR A 269 45.06 -19.67 0.54
N ASP A 270 45.75 -18.52 0.61
CA ASP A 270 46.59 -18.02 -0.48
C ASP A 270 47.81 -18.92 -0.76
N ARG A 271 48.41 -19.49 0.29
CA ARG A 271 49.57 -20.40 0.16
C ARG A 271 49.22 -21.80 -0.34
N ALA A 272 47.95 -22.19 -0.24
CA ALA A 272 47.47 -23.53 -0.59
C ALA A 272 46.24 -23.42 -1.50
N PRO A 273 46.39 -22.88 -2.73
CA PRO A 273 45.30 -22.85 -3.70
C PRO A 273 44.89 -24.28 -4.06
N GLY A 274 43.60 -24.50 -4.28
CA GLY A 274 43.05 -25.83 -4.48
C GLY A 274 41.54 -25.88 -4.35
N GLU A 275 40.99 -27.09 -4.31
CA GLU A 275 39.55 -27.29 -4.13
C GLU A 275 39.15 -27.24 -2.67
N TYR A 276 38.17 -26.40 -2.38
CA TYR A 276 37.58 -26.25 -1.05
C TYR A 276 36.06 -26.32 -1.15
N THR A 277 35.43 -26.93 -0.15
CA THR A 277 33.99 -26.90 0.04
C THR A 277 33.64 -25.72 0.95
N PHE A 278 32.88 -24.79 0.41
CA PHE A 278 32.33 -23.62 1.09
C PHE A 278 30.90 -23.88 1.51
N THR A 279 30.58 -23.59 2.77
CA THR A 279 29.20 -23.49 3.24
C THR A 279 28.76 -22.04 3.05
N LEU A 280 27.79 -21.83 2.16
CA LEU A 280 27.31 -20.53 1.70
C LEU A 280 25.83 -20.32 2.06
N GLY A 281 25.44 -19.06 2.23
CA GLY A 281 24.03 -18.69 2.34
C GLY A 281 23.22 -19.05 1.08
N GLY A 282 22.15 -19.83 1.24
CA GLY A 282 21.39 -20.35 0.11
C GLY A 282 20.60 -19.28 -0.68
N GLY A 283 20.19 -18.18 -0.05
CA GLY A 283 19.44 -17.10 -0.69
C GLY A 283 20.34 -16.21 -1.53
N SER A 284 21.49 -15.80 -1.00
CA SER A 284 22.51 -15.05 -1.75
C SER A 284 23.10 -15.87 -2.89
N LEU A 285 23.31 -17.18 -2.70
CA LEU A 285 23.73 -18.08 -3.78
C LEU A 285 22.68 -18.17 -4.90
N TRP A 286 21.40 -18.33 -4.55
CA TRP A 286 20.32 -18.36 -5.55
C TRP A 286 20.23 -17.06 -6.35
N LEU A 287 20.36 -15.90 -5.67
CA LEU A 287 20.39 -14.58 -6.31
C LEU A 287 21.58 -14.46 -7.27
N GLN A 288 22.76 -14.94 -6.88
CA GLN A 288 23.93 -14.93 -7.75
C GLN A 288 23.73 -15.80 -9.01
N GLU A 289 23.13 -16.98 -8.87
CA GLU A 289 22.88 -17.91 -9.98
C GLU A 289 21.79 -17.40 -10.95
N HIS A 290 20.72 -16.78 -10.44
CA HIS A 290 19.53 -16.42 -11.25
C HIS A 290 19.43 -14.93 -11.59
N LEU A 291 20.08 -14.06 -10.82
CA LEU A 291 20.03 -12.60 -10.95
C LEU A 291 21.46 -12.00 -10.89
N PRO A 292 22.36 -12.37 -11.83
CA PRO A 292 23.78 -12.00 -11.78
C PRO A 292 24.06 -10.49 -11.89
N TRP A 293 23.06 -9.69 -12.29
CA TRP A 293 23.13 -8.23 -12.33
C TRP A 293 22.87 -7.57 -10.96
N PHE A 294 22.39 -8.32 -9.97
CA PHE A 294 22.16 -7.83 -8.63
C PHE A 294 23.45 -7.99 -7.79
N PRO A 295 23.99 -6.92 -7.19
CA PRO A 295 25.31 -6.94 -6.53
C PRO A 295 25.21 -7.57 -5.14
N VAL A 296 24.98 -8.87 -5.07
CA VAL A 296 24.99 -9.67 -3.83
C VAL A 296 26.13 -10.67 -3.91
N GLN A 297 26.95 -10.71 -2.86
CA GLN A 297 28.00 -11.71 -2.68
C GLN A 297 27.57 -12.64 -1.55
N PRO A 298 27.57 -13.97 -1.75
CA PRO A 298 27.22 -14.88 -0.69
C PRO A 298 28.25 -14.85 0.45
N GLY A 299 27.73 -14.82 1.67
CA GLY A 299 28.54 -14.99 2.87
C GLY A 299 29.06 -16.42 2.97
N VAL A 300 30.27 -16.57 3.49
CA VAL A 300 30.89 -17.86 3.79
C VAL A 300 30.83 -18.11 5.29
N ASP A 301 30.11 -19.16 5.70
CA ASP A 301 29.96 -19.57 7.09
C ASP A 301 31.07 -20.52 7.52
N ALA A 302 31.49 -21.41 6.61
CA ALA A 302 32.54 -22.38 6.85
C ALA A 302 33.30 -22.74 5.57
N VAL A 303 34.59 -23.08 5.73
CA VAL A 303 35.47 -23.55 4.65
C VAL A 303 36.13 -24.86 5.08
N ARG A 304 36.03 -25.89 4.25
CA ARG A 304 36.63 -27.20 4.48
C ARG A 304 37.42 -27.65 3.24
N PRO A 305 38.49 -28.44 3.38
CA PRO A 305 39.16 -29.06 2.23
C PRO A 305 38.17 -29.96 1.48
N ALA A 306 38.17 -29.90 0.14
CA ALA A 306 37.46 -30.88 -0.66
C ALA A 306 38.12 -32.26 -0.47
N ARG A 307 37.31 -33.31 -0.27
CA ARG A 307 37.81 -34.69 -0.17
C ARG A 307 38.06 -35.29 -1.55
#